data_AF-A0A960XUZ3-F1
#
_entry.id   AF-A0A960XUZ3-F1
#
_cell.length_a   1.000
_cell.length_b   1.000
_cell.length_c   1.000
_cell.angle_alpha   90.00
_cell.angle_beta   90.00
_cell.angle_gamma   90.00
#
_symmetry.space_group_name_H-M   'P 1'
#
loop_
_entity.id
_entity.type
_entity.pdbx_description
1 polymer ?
#
loop_
_entity_poly.entity_id
_entity_poly.type
_entity_poly.pdbx_seq_one_letter_code
_entity_poly.pdbx_strand_id
1 'polypeptide(L)'
;CSSDLPTLPILTLLAGLPSAASAQVATEPPTMVATWAANPETDIHSYIVHFGKDPEALSHQANAGNTTSFEFTDLEPGAVYYCAIVAVNTSGMKSGMSALVPFWSPSGGFFEGADEWLMTFGFEPGSPMAVDHNSDGVTLLTSYALNLNPLDRPLASMPKARVVGDKLQMRFFAGRDDVSYRVEASADLRNWSDANVSLSPRDNLLYRTASIVLGGNERFLRLVVSR
;
A
#
# COMPACT_ATOMS: atom_id res chain seq x y z
N CYS A 1 -23.13 -42.90 61.25
CA CYS A 1 -22.21 -41.76 61.02
C CYS A 1 -21.74 -41.80 59.59
N SER A 2 -22.43 -41.08 58.70
CA SER A 2 -22.02 -40.93 57.30
C SER A 2 -20.98 -39.80 57.26
N SER A 3 -19.75 -40.13 56.90
CA SER A 3 -18.69 -39.16 56.64
C SER A 3 -18.75 -38.77 55.16
N ASP A 4 -19.57 -37.79 54.84
CA ASP A 4 -19.54 -37.11 53.55
C ASP A 4 -18.37 -36.11 53.56
N LEU A 5 -17.37 -36.38 52.73
CA LEU A 5 -16.36 -35.40 52.35
C LEU A 5 -17.02 -34.39 51.38
N PRO A 6 -16.93 -33.08 51.61
CA PRO A 6 -17.40 -32.12 50.62
C PRO A 6 -16.47 -32.14 49.41
N THR A 7 -16.99 -32.59 48.27
CA THR A 7 -16.37 -32.45 46.95
C THR A 7 -16.26 -30.97 46.59
N LEU A 8 -15.04 -30.50 46.29
CA LEU A 8 -14.76 -29.16 45.78
C LEU A 8 -15.46 -28.95 44.42
N PRO A 9 -16.11 -27.81 44.16
CA PRO A 9 -16.42 -27.42 42.79
C PRO A 9 -15.13 -26.94 42.14
N ILE A 10 -14.59 -27.74 41.21
CA ILE A 10 -13.56 -27.26 40.28
C ILE A 10 -14.27 -26.26 39.36
N LEU A 11 -14.16 -24.97 39.67
CA LEU A 11 -14.59 -23.89 38.80
C LEU A 11 -13.57 -23.81 37.66
N THR A 12 -13.75 -24.58 36.60
CA THR A 12 -13.05 -24.32 35.33
C THR A 12 -13.58 -23.01 34.76
N LEU A 13 -12.97 -21.91 35.18
CA LEU A 13 -13.15 -20.62 34.53
C LEU A 13 -12.46 -20.68 33.18
N LEU A 14 -13.23 -20.89 32.11
CA LEU A 14 -12.74 -20.67 30.74
C LEU A 14 -12.52 -19.16 30.58
N ALA A 15 -11.28 -18.73 30.35
CA ALA A 15 -11.04 -17.39 29.84
C ALA A 15 -11.71 -17.28 28.47
N GLY A 16 -12.72 -16.41 28.34
CA GLY A 16 -13.36 -16.10 27.08
C GLY A 16 -12.34 -15.60 26.06
N LEU A 17 -12.63 -15.80 24.78
CA LEU A 17 -11.78 -15.27 23.72
C LEU A 17 -11.79 -13.74 23.77
N PRO A 18 -10.62 -13.07 23.69
CA PRO A 18 -10.57 -11.63 23.54
C PRO A 18 -11.26 -11.20 22.25
N SER A 19 -11.78 -9.97 22.25
CA SER A 19 -12.34 -9.37 21.05
C SER A 19 -11.28 -9.21 19.97
N ALA A 20 -11.70 -9.24 18.70
CA ALA A 20 -10.80 -8.95 17.59
C ALA A 20 -10.14 -7.57 17.78
N ALA A 21 -8.84 -7.50 17.54
CA ALA A 21 -8.12 -6.24 17.51
C ALA A 21 -8.61 -5.36 16.35
N SER A 22 -8.39 -4.06 16.45
CA SER A 22 -8.31 -3.16 15.30
C SER A 22 -6.91 -2.58 15.26
N ALA A 23 -6.27 -2.58 14.10
CA ALA A 23 -4.95 -1.99 13.93
C ALA A 23 -5.07 -0.70 13.09
N GLN A 24 -4.43 0.37 13.55
CA GLN A 24 -4.45 1.68 12.89
C GLN A 24 -3.12 2.42 13.06
N VAL A 25 -2.85 3.34 12.14
CA VAL A 25 -1.66 4.20 12.18
C VAL A 25 -1.90 5.35 13.16
N ALA A 26 -0.93 5.64 14.03
CA ALA A 26 -0.98 6.71 15.03
C ALA A 26 0.14 7.75 14.79
N THR A 27 -0.26 8.96 14.33
CA THR A 27 0.48 10.25 14.26
C THR A 27 1.94 10.21 13.75
N GLU A 28 2.66 11.34 13.75
CA GLU A 28 4.02 11.51 13.19
C GLU A 28 5.11 11.33 14.27
N PRO A 29 6.09 10.40 14.10
CA PRO A 29 6.24 9.44 13.00
C PRO A 29 5.17 8.33 13.06
N PRO A 30 4.75 7.74 11.91
CA PRO A 30 3.66 6.77 11.85
C PRO A 30 4.01 5.51 12.64
N THR A 31 3.38 5.36 13.81
CA THR A 31 3.44 4.16 14.65
C THR A 31 2.23 3.28 14.37
N MET A 32 2.38 1.96 14.41
CA MET A 32 1.23 1.06 14.25
C MET A 32 0.73 0.63 15.63
N VAL A 33 -0.57 0.81 15.88
CA VAL A 33 -1.18 0.49 17.17
C VAL A 33 -2.37 -0.44 16.96
N ALA A 34 -2.36 -1.58 17.64
CA ALA A 34 -3.54 -2.41 17.84
C ALA A 34 -4.30 -1.99 19.09
N THR A 35 -5.62 -1.95 19.02
CA THR A 35 -6.52 -1.76 20.16
C THR A 35 -7.60 -2.84 20.18
N TRP A 36 -8.07 -3.21 21.37
CA TRP A 36 -9.13 -4.21 21.55
C TRP A 36 -10.06 -3.83 22.70
N ALA A 37 -11.20 -4.51 22.82
CA ALA A 37 -12.06 -4.38 23.98
C ALA A 37 -11.55 -5.27 25.12
N ALA A 38 -11.58 -4.75 26.35
CA ALA A 38 -11.29 -5.56 27.52
C ALA A 38 -12.28 -6.73 27.64
N ASN A 39 -11.76 -7.88 28.05
CA ASN A 39 -12.54 -9.03 28.45
C ASN A 39 -13.51 -8.67 29.61
N PRO A 40 -14.76 -9.18 29.63
CA PRO A 40 -15.70 -8.93 30.72
C PRO A 40 -15.28 -9.58 32.05
N GLU A 41 -14.40 -10.58 32.01
CA GLU A 41 -13.85 -11.22 33.19
C GLU A 41 -12.99 -10.26 34.01
N THR A 42 -13.11 -10.33 35.34
CA THR A 42 -12.42 -9.43 36.27
C THR A 42 -11.05 -9.93 36.71
N ASP A 43 -10.74 -11.20 36.43
CA ASP A 43 -9.50 -11.86 36.85
C ASP A 43 -8.43 -11.86 35.76
N ILE A 44 -8.57 -10.99 34.75
CA ILE A 44 -7.55 -10.80 33.71
C ILE A 44 -6.30 -10.16 34.30
N HIS A 45 -5.16 -10.82 34.09
CA HIS A 45 -3.86 -10.37 34.54
C HIS A 45 -3.09 -9.65 33.43
N SER A 46 -3.15 -10.14 32.20
CA SER A 46 -2.44 -9.56 31.06
C SER A 46 -2.97 -10.04 29.71
N TYR A 47 -2.56 -9.38 28.63
CA TYR A 47 -2.77 -9.80 27.26
C TYR A 47 -1.44 -10.09 26.57
N ILE A 48 -1.41 -11.12 25.72
CA ILE A 48 -0.31 -11.45 24.83
C ILE A 48 -0.78 -11.18 23.40
N VAL A 49 -0.04 -10.32 22.69
CA VAL A 49 -0.25 -10.05 21.26
C VAL A 49 0.65 -10.97 20.47
N HIS A 50 0.06 -11.79 19.61
CA HIS A 50 0.76 -12.60 18.62
C HIS A 50 0.71 -11.88 17.27
N PHE A 51 1.81 -11.84 16.53
CA PHE A 51 1.85 -11.23 15.20
C PHE A 51 2.90 -11.86 14.29
N GLY A 52 2.71 -11.75 12.98
CA GLY A 52 3.62 -12.29 11.97
C GLY A 52 3.12 -12.05 10.55
N LYS A 53 3.95 -12.34 9.56
CA LYS A 53 3.57 -12.19 8.13
C LYS A 53 2.80 -13.39 7.59
N ASP A 54 2.92 -14.55 8.25
CA ASP A 54 2.18 -15.76 7.92
C ASP A 54 0.94 -15.87 8.84
N PRO A 55 -0.30 -15.83 8.30
CA PRO A 55 -1.51 -15.94 9.11
C PRO A 55 -1.65 -17.32 9.79
N GLU A 56 -0.98 -18.36 9.29
CA GLU A 56 -1.01 -19.70 9.90
C GLU A 56 0.10 -19.87 10.96
N ALA A 57 1.10 -18.99 10.97
CA ALA A 57 2.25 -19.05 11.86
C ALA A 57 2.69 -17.64 12.33
N LEU A 58 2.02 -17.13 13.37
CA LEU A 58 2.40 -15.86 14.02
C LEU A 58 3.72 -16.03 14.77
N SER A 59 4.83 -15.68 14.11
CA SER A 59 6.21 -15.93 14.56
C SER A 59 6.68 -15.04 15.71
N HIS A 60 5.95 -13.98 16.05
CA HIS A 60 6.28 -13.04 17.12
C HIS A 60 5.18 -12.99 18.17
N GLN A 61 5.58 -12.74 19.42
CA GLN A 61 4.65 -12.48 20.52
C GLN A 61 5.21 -11.39 21.44
N ALA A 62 4.32 -10.57 21.99
CA ALA A 62 4.66 -9.53 22.96
C ALA A 62 3.62 -9.53 24.10
N ASN A 63 4.09 -9.28 25.32
CA ASN A 63 3.19 -9.09 26.45
C ASN A 63 2.78 -7.62 26.50
N ALA A 64 1.49 -7.35 26.32
CA ALA A 64 0.92 -6.01 26.41
C ALA A 64 0.59 -5.61 27.87
N GLY A 65 0.72 -6.52 28.83
CA GLY A 65 0.28 -6.31 30.21
C GLY A 65 -1.25 -6.22 30.29
N ASN A 66 -1.77 -5.57 31.32
CA ASN A 66 -3.22 -5.37 31.48
C ASN A 66 -3.69 -4.07 30.79
N THR A 67 -3.29 -3.87 29.54
CA THR A 67 -3.76 -2.77 28.69
C THR A 67 -4.65 -3.32 27.59
N THR A 68 -5.35 -2.44 26.90
CA THR A 68 -6.18 -2.77 25.73
C THR A 68 -5.63 -2.17 24.44
N SER A 69 -4.31 -1.94 24.42
CA SER A 69 -3.60 -1.37 23.29
C SER A 69 -2.16 -1.86 23.25
N PHE A 70 -1.63 -2.05 22.06
CA PHE A 70 -0.24 -2.42 21.84
C PHE A 70 0.33 -1.69 20.63
N GLU A 71 1.46 -1.03 20.83
CA GLU A 71 2.22 -0.39 19.77
C GLU A 71 3.25 -1.38 19.22
N PHE A 72 3.26 -1.58 17.90
CA PHE A 72 4.23 -2.44 17.25
C PHE A 72 5.49 -1.64 16.90
N THR A 73 6.64 -2.18 17.28
CA THR A 73 7.96 -1.67 16.91
C THR A 73 8.70 -2.67 16.02
N ASP A 74 9.76 -2.21 15.35
CA ASP A 74 10.69 -3.05 14.58
C ASP A 74 10.04 -3.92 13.49
N LEU A 75 8.89 -3.48 12.98
CA LEU A 75 8.24 -4.13 11.84
C LEU A 75 9.06 -3.86 10.58
N GLU A 76 9.24 -4.89 9.75
CA GLU A 76 9.74 -4.67 8.40
C GLU A 76 8.81 -3.70 7.65
N PRO A 77 9.34 -2.58 7.14
CA PRO A 77 8.60 -1.59 6.35
C PRO A 77 7.74 -2.17 5.23
N GLY A 78 6.50 -1.69 5.09
CA GLY A 78 5.66 -1.96 3.91
C GLY A 78 5.20 -3.40 3.74
N ALA A 79 5.26 -4.20 4.81
CA ALA A 79 4.82 -5.60 4.81
C ALA A 79 3.45 -5.75 5.45
N VAL A 80 2.68 -6.73 4.98
CA VAL A 80 1.45 -7.17 5.65
C VAL A 80 1.81 -8.03 6.85
N TYR A 81 1.21 -7.71 7.98
CA TYR A 81 1.22 -8.52 9.19
C TYR A 81 -0.19 -8.89 9.57
N TYR A 82 -0.31 -10.00 10.30
CA TYR A 82 -1.52 -10.44 10.96
C TYR A 82 -1.28 -10.39 12.45
N CYS A 83 -2.27 -9.98 13.24
CA CYS A 83 -2.22 -10.10 14.69
C CYS A 83 -3.46 -10.78 15.28
N ALA A 84 -3.25 -11.40 16.44
CA ALA A 84 -4.30 -11.91 17.31
C ALA A 84 -3.89 -11.77 18.78
N ILE A 85 -4.87 -11.72 19.67
CA ILE A 85 -4.67 -11.49 21.10
C ILE A 85 -5.04 -12.76 21.87
N VAL A 86 -4.30 -13.02 22.94
CA VAL A 86 -4.58 -14.04 23.95
C VAL A 86 -4.67 -13.36 25.31
N ALA A 87 -5.75 -13.60 26.05
CA ALA A 87 -5.89 -13.13 27.43
C ALA A 87 -5.26 -14.14 28.39
N VAL A 88 -4.66 -13.64 29.47
CA VAL A 88 -4.06 -14.43 30.55
C VAL A 88 -4.66 -14.00 31.87
N ASN A 89 -5.21 -14.93 32.64
CA ASN A 89 -5.81 -14.62 33.93
C ASN A 89 -4.79 -14.65 35.09
N THR A 90 -5.24 -14.27 36.28
CA THR A 90 -4.41 -14.23 37.52
C THR A 90 -3.87 -15.59 37.96
N SER A 91 -4.45 -16.68 37.46
CA SER A 91 -3.94 -18.06 37.68
C SER A 91 -2.93 -18.50 36.61
N GLY A 92 -2.62 -17.64 35.63
CA GLY A 92 -1.72 -17.94 34.52
C GLY A 92 -2.35 -18.76 33.37
N MET A 93 -3.67 -18.97 33.38
CA MET A 93 -4.37 -19.67 32.31
C MET A 93 -4.55 -18.75 31.09
N LYS A 94 -4.34 -19.30 29.89
CA LYS A 94 -4.47 -18.57 28.62
C LYS A 94 -5.79 -18.89 27.92
N SER A 95 -6.41 -17.88 27.31
CA SER A 95 -7.52 -18.07 26.38
C SER A 95 -7.05 -18.68 25.04
N GLY A 96 -8.00 -18.99 24.16
CA GLY A 96 -7.68 -19.10 22.73
C GLY A 96 -7.36 -17.74 22.11
N MET A 97 -6.86 -17.76 20.87
CA MET A 97 -6.58 -16.54 20.10
C MET A 97 -7.87 -15.86 19.62
N SER A 98 -7.87 -14.53 19.57
CA SER A 98 -8.89 -13.77 18.83
C SER A 98 -8.88 -14.11 17.34
N ALA A 99 -9.85 -13.58 16.60
CA ALA A 99 -9.75 -13.54 15.14
C ALA A 99 -8.48 -12.80 14.69
N LEU A 100 -7.92 -13.25 13.56
CA LEU A 100 -6.78 -12.59 12.91
C LEU A 100 -7.21 -11.25 12.32
N VAL A 101 -6.34 -10.26 12.47
CA VAL A 101 -6.55 -8.91 11.95
C VAL A 101 -5.36 -8.54 11.07
N PRO A 102 -5.55 -8.30 9.76
CA PRO A 102 -4.49 -7.85 8.89
C PRO A 102 -4.19 -6.36 9.11
N PHE A 103 -2.91 -5.99 9.01
CA PHE A 103 -2.48 -4.60 9.01
C PHE A 103 -1.18 -4.42 8.21
N TRP A 104 -0.93 -3.18 7.80
CA TRP A 104 0.23 -2.82 6.98
C TRP A 104 1.25 -2.08 7.83
N SER A 105 2.48 -2.59 7.93
CA SER A 105 3.52 -1.88 8.68
C SER A 105 3.83 -0.53 8.01
N PRO A 106 3.86 0.57 8.77
CA PRO A 106 4.36 1.84 8.26
C PRO A 106 5.79 1.65 7.76
N SER A 107 6.10 2.16 6.57
CA SER A 107 7.41 1.90 5.95
C SER A 107 8.59 2.62 6.60
N GLY A 108 8.40 3.38 7.68
CA GLY A 108 9.47 4.15 8.35
C GLY A 108 10.07 5.29 7.53
N GLY A 109 9.92 5.26 6.20
CA GLY A 109 9.93 6.41 5.31
C GLY A 109 8.52 6.65 4.80
N PHE A 110 8.14 7.92 4.69
CA PHE A 110 6.95 8.32 3.94
C PHE A 110 6.91 7.51 2.63
N PHE A 111 5.82 6.80 2.36
CA PHE A 111 5.59 6.35 0.99
C PHE A 111 5.54 7.63 0.15
N GLU A 112 6.53 7.84 -0.71
CA GLU A 112 6.58 8.96 -1.63
C GLU A 112 6.43 8.44 -3.06
N GLY A 113 5.64 9.14 -3.85
CA GLY A 113 5.54 8.86 -5.28
C GLY A 113 4.74 7.59 -5.58
N ALA A 114 5.40 6.57 -6.14
CA ALA A 114 4.70 5.43 -6.74
C ALA A 114 3.97 4.54 -5.73
N ASP A 115 4.55 4.26 -4.56
CA ASP A 115 3.93 3.35 -3.59
C ASP A 115 2.71 3.97 -2.90
N GLU A 116 2.76 5.26 -2.58
CA GLU A 116 1.60 6.00 -2.07
C GLU A 116 0.46 6.02 -3.10
N TRP A 117 0.81 6.24 -4.37
CA TRP A 117 -0.15 6.21 -5.47
C TRP A 117 -0.75 4.81 -5.64
N LEU A 118 0.06 3.74 -5.55
CA LEU A 118 -0.42 2.35 -5.62
C LEU A 118 -1.44 2.07 -4.50
N MET A 119 -1.14 2.47 -3.27
CA MET A 119 -2.05 2.32 -2.13
C MET A 119 -3.37 3.07 -2.35
N THR A 120 -3.32 4.28 -2.91
CA THR A 120 -4.51 5.09 -3.19
C THR A 120 -5.50 4.35 -4.11
N PHE A 121 -4.99 3.49 -5.00
CA PHE A 121 -5.79 2.67 -5.90
C PHE A 121 -5.96 1.21 -5.43
N GLY A 122 -5.58 0.91 -4.18
CA GLY A 122 -5.77 -0.41 -3.57
C GLY A 122 -4.76 -1.48 -4.00
N PHE A 123 -3.63 -1.07 -4.60
CA PHE A 123 -2.53 -1.97 -4.93
C PHE A 123 -1.54 -2.07 -3.76
N GLU A 124 -0.86 -3.22 -3.66
CA GLU A 124 0.18 -3.42 -2.67
C GLU A 124 1.41 -2.54 -2.98
N PRO A 125 2.08 -1.96 -1.96
CA PRO A 125 3.37 -1.29 -2.16
C PRO A 125 4.38 -2.20 -2.83
N GLY A 126 5.20 -1.67 -3.73
CA GLY A 126 6.15 -2.46 -4.51
C GLY A 126 5.52 -3.32 -5.61
N SER A 127 4.21 -3.22 -5.86
CA SER A 127 3.56 -3.88 -6.99
C SER A 127 4.30 -3.56 -8.31
N PRO A 128 4.50 -4.56 -9.20
CA PRO A 128 5.22 -4.33 -10.45
C PRO A 128 4.51 -3.29 -11.32
N MET A 129 5.16 -2.14 -11.54
CA MET A 129 4.55 -1.05 -12.29
C MET A 129 4.44 -1.32 -13.81
N ALA A 130 5.06 -2.38 -14.31
CA ALA A 130 4.94 -2.82 -15.70
C ALA A 130 3.62 -3.57 -15.99
N VAL A 131 2.79 -3.83 -14.98
CA VAL A 131 1.52 -4.53 -15.14
C VAL A 131 0.48 -3.62 -15.80
N ASP A 132 -0.22 -4.17 -16.78
CA ASP A 132 -1.47 -3.64 -17.31
C ASP A 132 -2.62 -4.36 -16.59
N HIS A 133 -3.15 -3.71 -15.55
CA HIS A 133 -4.08 -4.33 -14.62
C HIS A 133 -5.46 -4.57 -15.23
N ASN A 134 -5.92 -3.68 -16.11
CA ASN A 134 -7.27 -3.71 -16.68
C ASN A 134 -7.30 -4.18 -18.15
N SER A 135 -6.13 -4.58 -18.69
CA SER A 135 -5.93 -5.05 -20.07
C SER A 135 -6.33 -4.01 -21.13
N ASP A 136 -6.11 -2.72 -20.86
CA ASP A 136 -6.38 -1.62 -21.79
C ASP A 136 -5.15 -1.14 -22.57
N GLY A 137 -4.00 -1.77 -22.34
CA GLY A 137 -2.71 -1.44 -22.94
C GLY A 137 -1.92 -0.36 -22.19
N VAL A 138 -2.38 0.11 -21.04
CA VAL A 138 -1.71 1.12 -20.22
C VAL A 138 -1.21 0.51 -18.91
N THR A 139 0.10 0.56 -18.70
CA THR A 139 0.70 0.02 -17.47
C THR A 139 0.46 0.93 -16.27
N LEU A 140 0.59 0.38 -15.06
CA LEU A 140 0.57 1.15 -13.81
C LEU A 140 1.62 2.26 -13.81
N LEU A 141 2.82 2.02 -14.34
CA LEU A 141 3.87 3.03 -14.54
C LEU A 141 3.37 4.18 -15.41
N THR A 142 2.70 3.87 -16.51
CA THR A 142 2.18 4.88 -17.43
C THR A 142 1.08 5.70 -16.77
N SER A 143 0.18 5.05 -16.03
CA SER A 143 -0.88 5.73 -15.28
C SER A 143 -0.33 6.65 -14.20
N TYR A 144 0.64 6.17 -13.42
CA TYR A 144 1.35 6.96 -12.39
C TYR A 144 2.07 8.17 -13.00
N ALA A 145 2.87 7.92 -14.05
CA ALA A 145 3.65 8.94 -14.74
C ALA A 145 2.78 10.03 -15.34
N LEU A 146 1.59 9.70 -15.83
CA LEU A 146 0.70 10.64 -16.51
C LEU A 146 -0.42 11.18 -15.62
N ASN A 147 -0.39 10.87 -14.32
CA ASN A 147 -1.43 11.26 -13.36
C ASN A 147 -2.84 10.82 -13.79
N LEU A 148 -2.97 9.58 -14.25
CA LEU A 148 -4.22 8.96 -14.67
C LEU A 148 -4.76 8.03 -13.59
N ASN A 149 -6.06 7.76 -13.61
CA ASN A 149 -6.68 6.72 -12.79
C ASN A 149 -6.50 5.35 -13.48
N PRO A 150 -5.78 4.38 -12.87
CA PRO A 150 -5.55 3.07 -13.45
C PRO A 150 -6.83 2.19 -13.51
N LEU A 151 -7.90 2.56 -12.79
CA LEU A 151 -9.15 1.80 -12.74
C LEU A 151 -10.15 2.21 -13.85
N ASP A 152 -9.97 3.38 -14.47
CA ASP A 152 -10.94 4.00 -15.40
C ASP A 152 -10.61 3.80 -16.89
N ARG A 153 -9.92 2.71 -17.28
CA ARG A 153 -9.45 2.47 -18.66
C ARG A 153 -8.74 3.70 -19.27
N PRO A 154 -7.59 4.11 -18.70
CA PRO A 154 -6.88 5.34 -19.03
C PRO A 154 -6.48 5.53 -20.51
N LEU A 155 -6.54 4.50 -21.37
CA LEU A 155 -6.21 4.62 -22.81
C LEU A 155 -6.88 5.83 -23.50
N ALA A 156 -8.14 6.14 -23.16
CA ALA A 156 -8.85 7.27 -23.77
C ALA A 156 -8.31 8.66 -23.37
N SER A 157 -7.67 8.73 -22.19
CA SER A 157 -7.11 9.92 -21.56
C SER A 157 -5.62 10.12 -21.85
N MET A 158 -5.01 9.21 -22.62
CA MET A 158 -3.62 9.31 -23.02
C MET A 158 -3.32 10.60 -23.80
N PRO A 159 -2.11 11.18 -23.65
CA PRO A 159 -1.65 12.31 -24.45
C PRO A 159 -1.78 12.04 -25.95
N LYS A 160 -2.41 12.98 -26.67
CA LYS A 160 -2.58 12.90 -28.13
C LYS A 160 -1.68 13.91 -28.81
N ALA A 161 -1.00 13.46 -29.85
CA ALA A 161 -0.30 14.36 -30.75
C ALA A 161 -1.32 15.19 -31.56
N ARG A 162 -1.02 16.47 -31.78
CA ARG A 162 -1.83 17.39 -32.58
C ARG A 162 -0.94 18.30 -33.42
N VAL A 163 -1.45 18.72 -34.57
CA VAL A 163 -0.77 19.69 -35.42
C VAL A 163 -1.13 21.11 -34.95
N VAL A 164 -0.11 21.92 -34.70
CA VAL A 164 -0.25 23.34 -34.31
C VAL A 164 0.70 24.15 -35.18
N GLY A 165 0.16 24.89 -36.15
CA GLY A 165 0.97 25.58 -37.15
C GLY A 165 1.79 24.59 -37.98
N ASP A 166 3.10 24.82 -38.04
CA ASP A 166 4.09 23.97 -38.70
C ASP A 166 4.68 22.92 -37.75
N LYS A 167 4.05 22.59 -36.61
CA LYS A 167 4.60 21.64 -35.63
C LYS A 167 3.64 20.52 -35.28
N LEU A 168 4.18 19.33 -35.09
CA LEU A 168 3.51 18.24 -34.39
C LEU A 168 3.84 18.36 -32.91
N GLN A 169 2.82 18.44 -32.07
CA GLN A 169 2.97 18.68 -30.63
C GLN A 169 2.23 17.64 -29.81
N MET A 170 2.80 17.27 -28.66
CA MET A 170 2.13 16.44 -27.66
C MET A 170 2.30 17.07 -26.28
N ARG A 171 1.17 17.37 -25.62
CA ARG A 171 1.16 17.86 -24.23
C ARG A 171 0.89 16.69 -23.29
N PHE A 172 1.72 16.52 -22.27
CA PHE A 172 1.63 15.42 -21.31
C PHE A 172 2.01 15.89 -19.91
N PHE A 173 1.44 15.26 -18.88
CA PHE A 173 1.83 15.50 -17.49
C PHE A 173 3.23 14.93 -17.28
N ALA A 174 4.10 15.68 -16.62
CA ALA A 174 5.48 15.28 -16.37
C ALA A 174 5.91 15.64 -14.95
N GLY A 175 4.97 15.59 -13.99
CA GLY A 175 5.15 16.10 -12.63
C GLY A 175 5.76 15.11 -11.64
N ARG A 176 5.95 13.84 -12.01
CA ARG A 176 6.66 12.87 -11.15
C ARG A 176 8.16 13.04 -11.34
N ASP A 177 8.88 13.41 -10.29
CA ASP A 177 10.33 13.61 -10.32
C ASP A 177 11.13 12.31 -10.34
N ASP A 178 10.51 11.22 -9.89
CA ASP A 178 11.04 9.87 -9.96
C ASP A 178 10.76 9.17 -11.30
N VAL A 179 10.25 9.89 -12.30
CA VAL A 179 10.00 9.35 -13.65
C VAL A 179 10.78 10.13 -14.70
N SER A 180 11.44 9.40 -15.59
CA SER A 180 12.04 9.94 -16.80
C SER A 180 11.02 9.95 -17.94
N TYR A 181 10.86 11.10 -18.59
CA TYR A 181 9.97 11.29 -19.74
C TYR A 181 10.79 11.62 -20.98
N ARG A 182 10.69 10.78 -22.01
CA ARG A 182 11.32 10.99 -23.31
C ARG A 182 10.28 10.93 -24.41
N VAL A 183 10.28 11.90 -25.31
CA VAL A 183 9.42 11.86 -26.49
C VAL A 183 10.28 11.58 -27.71
N GLU A 184 9.87 10.58 -28.48
CA GLU A 184 10.55 10.15 -29.70
C GLU A 184 9.64 10.39 -30.89
N ALA A 185 10.24 10.77 -32.01
CA ALA A 185 9.59 10.94 -33.30
C ALA A 185 9.95 9.80 -34.25
N SER A 186 9.06 9.55 -35.21
CA SER A 186 9.28 8.59 -36.29
C SER A 186 8.64 9.05 -37.59
N ALA A 187 9.26 8.65 -38.70
CA ALA A 187 8.72 8.80 -40.05
C ALA A 187 7.92 7.57 -40.52
N ASP A 188 8.20 6.38 -39.95
CA ASP A 188 7.79 5.09 -40.50
C ASP A 188 7.18 4.13 -39.45
N LEU A 189 7.04 4.58 -38.20
CA LEU A 189 6.61 3.80 -37.03
C LEU A 189 7.56 2.67 -36.61
N ARG A 190 8.74 2.56 -37.23
CA ARG A 190 9.73 1.50 -36.97
C ARG A 190 10.98 2.07 -36.33
N ASN A 191 11.52 3.13 -36.92
CA ASN A 191 12.71 3.82 -36.45
C ASN A 191 12.29 5.02 -35.60
N TRP A 192 12.74 5.06 -34.36
CA TRP A 192 12.36 6.09 -33.38
C TRP A 192 13.61 6.80 -32.86
N SER A 193 13.55 8.13 -32.77
CA SER A 193 14.61 8.95 -32.20
C SER A 193 14.03 10.17 -31.49
N ASP A 194 14.70 10.68 -30.47
CA ASP A 194 14.38 11.95 -29.82
C ASP A 194 15.09 13.15 -30.48
N ALA A 195 15.88 12.91 -31.51
CA ALA A 195 16.53 13.96 -32.30
C ALA A 195 15.50 14.97 -32.82
N ASN A 196 15.80 16.26 -32.66
CA ASN A 196 14.96 17.39 -33.06
C ASN A 196 13.63 17.54 -32.30
N VAL A 197 13.35 16.70 -31.30
CA VAL A 197 12.21 16.89 -30.40
C VAL A 197 12.60 17.94 -29.35
N SER A 198 11.88 19.06 -29.36
CA SER A 198 12.02 20.10 -28.33
C SER A 198 11.00 19.88 -27.22
N LEU A 199 11.40 20.05 -25.95
CA LEU A 199 10.50 19.98 -24.80
C LEU A 199 10.42 21.33 -24.11
N SER A 200 9.21 21.82 -23.86
CA SER A 200 9.02 23.00 -23.02
C SER A 200 9.47 22.75 -21.57
N PRO A 201 9.70 23.80 -20.76
CA PRO A 201 9.64 23.70 -19.31
C PRO A 201 8.29 23.14 -18.83
N ARG A 202 8.23 22.68 -17.57
CA ARG A 202 6.97 22.36 -16.91
C ARG A 202 6.16 23.64 -16.68
N ASP A 203 4.87 23.61 -16.96
CA ASP A 203 3.94 24.67 -16.55
C ASP A 203 3.53 24.53 -15.06
N ASN A 204 2.71 25.45 -14.55
CA ASN A 204 2.25 25.44 -13.15
C ASN A 204 1.37 24.22 -12.81
N LEU A 205 0.89 23.49 -13.82
CA LEU A 205 0.14 22.24 -13.66
C LEU A 205 1.04 21.02 -13.89
N LEU A 206 2.36 21.23 -13.98
CA LEU A 206 3.39 20.22 -14.19
C LEU A 206 3.32 19.49 -15.55
N TYR A 207 2.69 20.11 -16.54
CA TYR A 207 2.69 19.57 -17.91
C TYR A 207 3.83 20.14 -18.75
N ARG A 208 4.28 19.34 -19.70
CA ARG A 208 5.23 19.76 -20.75
C ARG A 208 4.61 19.56 -22.12
N THR A 209 5.13 20.28 -23.10
CA THR A 209 4.78 20.07 -24.51
C THR A 209 6.03 19.67 -25.28
N ALA A 210 6.01 18.48 -25.88
CA ALA A 210 6.96 18.10 -26.91
C ALA A 210 6.54 18.70 -28.24
N SER A 211 7.50 19.18 -29.02
CA SER A 211 7.27 19.76 -30.34
C SER A 211 8.36 19.37 -31.33
N ILE A 212 7.96 19.02 -32.54
CA ILE A 212 8.84 18.82 -33.70
C ILE A 212 8.26 19.55 -34.92
N VAL A 213 9.11 20.13 -35.77
CA VAL A 213 8.67 20.87 -36.97
C VAL A 213 8.22 19.88 -38.05
N LEU A 214 7.02 20.09 -38.57
CA LEU A 214 6.46 19.46 -39.75
C LEU A 214 7.12 20.07 -40.98
N GLY A 215 7.98 19.28 -41.62
CA GLY A 215 8.82 19.71 -42.74
C GLY A 215 9.87 18.66 -43.11
N GLY A 216 10.20 17.79 -42.16
CA GLY A 216 10.89 16.51 -42.39
C GLY A 216 9.93 15.36 -42.71
N ASN A 217 10.45 14.13 -42.65
CA ASN A 217 9.67 12.91 -42.85
C ASN A 217 8.95 12.45 -41.56
N GLU A 218 9.26 13.05 -40.40
CA GLU A 218 8.75 12.68 -39.09
C GLU A 218 7.28 13.13 -38.93
N ARG A 219 6.40 12.15 -38.68
CA ARG A 219 4.94 12.37 -38.63
C ARG A 219 4.28 11.74 -37.41
N PHE A 220 5.04 10.97 -36.64
CA PHE A 220 4.56 10.26 -35.47
C PHE A 220 5.36 10.69 -34.25
N LEU A 221 4.69 10.76 -33.11
CA LEU A 221 5.32 10.94 -31.81
C LEU A 221 4.87 9.81 -30.88
N ARG A 222 5.79 9.34 -30.04
CA ARG A 222 5.47 8.50 -28.88
C ARG A 222 6.12 9.06 -27.63
N LEU A 223 5.44 8.92 -26.51
CA LEU A 223 6.00 9.17 -25.19
C LEU A 223 6.52 7.85 -24.62
N VAL A 224 7.75 7.87 -24.13
CA VAL A 224 8.39 6.78 -23.40
C VAL A 224 8.60 7.26 -21.97
N VAL A 225 8.08 6.49 -21.02
CA VAL A 225 8.26 6.72 -19.58
C VAL A 225 9.08 5.57 -19.00
N SER A 226 9.98 5.90 -18.07
CA SER A 226 10.77 4.91 -17.34
C SER A 226 11.05 5.39 -15.92
N ARG A 227 11.14 4.45 -14.98
CA ARG A 227 11.51 4.65 -13.58
C ARG A 227 12.61 3.64 -13.24
#